data_AF-A0AAU5M274-F1
#
_entry.id   AF-A0AAU5M274-F1
#
_cell.length_a   1.000
_cell.length_b   1.000
_cell.length_c   1.000
_cell.angle_alpha   90.00
_cell.angle_beta   90.00
_cell.angle_gamma   90.00
#
_symmetry.space_group_name_H-M   'P 1'
#
loop_
_entity.id
_entity.type
_entity.pdbx_description
1 polymer ?
#
loop_
_entity_poly.entity_id
_entity_poly.type
_entity_poly.pdbx_seq_one_letter_code
_entity_poly.pdbx_strand_id
1 'polypeptide(L)'
;MRERRPYYGIAEIAEALGLNRQLVTAWRRRRSHGLPDPDGELSSGPIWRGTTIEPWIDVVREQRDAPAQPISSELALKAGRRMLRVAALLLEEPIRLKLLSQALAEARELLPVVDDAADDRLGRAVRQLLSPLRASGDDPGNLRRFRRKVVAELAQLETLVELAADSLPEADSAS
;
A
#
# COMPACT_ATOMS: atom_id res chain seq x y z
N MET A 1 -19.02 23.40 -8.13
CA MET A 1 -19.67 22.30 -8.88
C MET A 1 -18.78 21.97 -10.07
N ARG A 2 -18.20 20.76 -10.13
CA ARG A 2 -17.48 20.32 -11.33
C ARG A 2 -18.48 19.81 -12.36
N GLU A 3 -18.18 20.06 -13.63
CA GLU A 3 -19.06 19.82 -14.77
C GLU A 3 -19.27 18.31 -15.00
N ARG A 4 -20.52 17.86 -14.90
CA ARG A 4 -20.94 16.51 -15.30
C ARG A 4 -20.98 16.42 -16.82
N ARG A 5 -20.53 15.31 -17.39
CA ARG A 5 -20.38 15.15 -18.84
C ARG A 5 -21.31 14.06 -19.36
N PRO A 6 -21.93 14.25 -20.54
CA PRO A 6 -22.78 13.22 -21.13
C PRO A 6 -21.99 11.95 -21.47
N TYR A 7 -20.70 12.10 -21.77
CA TYR A 7 -19.79 11.00 -22.07
C TYR A 7 -18.41 11.22 -21.46
N TYR A 8 -17.74 10.10 -21.17
CA TYR A 8 -16.40 10.05 -20.62
C TYR A 8 -15.55 9.09 -21.43
N GLY A 9 -14.31 9.47 -21.72
CA GLY A 9 -13.22 8.56 -22.06
C GLY A 9 -12.24 8.44 -20.90
N ILE A 10 -11.13 7.72 -21.11
CA ILE A 10 -10.09 7.53 -20.09
C ILE A 10 -9.51 8.86 -19.58
N ALA A 11 -9.37 9.85 -20.47
CA ALA A 11 -8.82 11.15 -20.12
C ALA A 11 -9.73 11.91 -19.16
N GLU A 12 -11.03 11.88 -19.43
CA GLU A 12 -12.05 12.56 -18.64
C GLU A 12 -12.28 11.87 -17.30
N ILE A 13 -12.22 10.54 -17.26
CA ILE A 13 -12.26 9.79 -15.99
C ILE A 13 -11.03 10.13 -15.15
N ALA A 14 -9.84 10.16 -15.74
CA ALA A 14 -8.61 10.52 -15.03
C ALA A 14 -8.67 11.95 -14.50
N GLU A 15 -9.17 12.90 -15.30
CA GLU A 15 -9.38 14.29 -14.89
C GLU A 15 -10.40 14.39 -13.74
N ALA A 16 -11.54 13.73 -13.85
CA ALA A 16 -12.59 13.72 -12.82
C ALA A 16 -12.06 13.16 -11.49
N LEU A 17 -11.21 12.14 -11.55
CA LEU A 17 -10.56 11.55 -10.40
C LEU A 17 -9.26 12.28 -9.99
N GLY A 18 -8.74 13.25 -10.73
CA GLY A 18 -7.42 13.83 -10.43
C GLY A 18 -6.27 12.81 -10.47
N LEU A 19 -6.38 11.78 -11.29
CA LEU A 19 -5.40 10.69 -11.44
C LEU A 19 -4.65 10.79 -12.78
N ASN A 20 -3.58 10.02 -12.92
CA ASN A 20 -2.88 9.86 -14.20
C ASN A 20 -3.70 8.99 -15.17
N ARG A 21 -3.81 9.39 -16.44
CA ARG A 21 -4.48 8.62 -17.51
C ARG A 21 -3.94 7.19 -17.63
N GLN A 22 -2.64 6.99 -17.49
CA GLN A 22 -2.01 5.67 -17.56
C GLN A 22 -2.50 4.73 -16.44
N LEU A 23 -2.79 5.29 -15.26
CA LEU A 23 -3.31 4.53 -14.13
C LEU A 23 -4.73 4.02 -14.42
N VAL A 24 -5.61 4.90 -14.92
CA VAL A 24 -6.98 4.51 -15.30
C VAL A 24 -6.97 3.48 -16.44
N THR A 25 -6.08 3.62 -17.43
CA THR A 25 -5.85 2.59 -18.46
C THR A 25 -5.44 1.25 -17.86
N ALA A 26 -4.54 1.26 -16.86
CA ALA A 26 -4.10 0.05 -16.19
C ALA A 26 -5.23 -0.61 -15.38
N TRP A 27 -6.08 0.18 -14.71
CA TRP A 27 -7.26 -0.32 -14.00
C TRP A 27 -8.23 -1.01 -14.95
N ARG A 28 -8.53 -0.39 -16.10
CA ARG A 28 -9.34 -1.03 -17.15
C ARG A 28 -8.71 -2.35 -17.60
N ARG A 29 -7.43 -2.34 -17.98
CA ARG A 29 -6.73 -3.54 -18.49
C ARG A 29 -6.76 -4.70 -17.50
N ARG A 30 -6.69 -4.39 -16.19
CA ARG A 30 -6.67 -5.38 -15.10
C ARG A 30 -8.05 -5.67 -14.53
N ARG A 31 -9.12 -5.01 -15.01
CA ARG A 31 -10.47 -5.02 -14.45
C ARG A 31 -10.46 -4.85 -12.92
N SER A 32 -9.71 -3.85 -12.45
CA SER A 32 -9.55 -3.56 -11.01
C SER A 32 -10.33 -2.31 -10.60
N HIS A 33 -10.44 -2.10 -9.28
CA HIS A 33 -11.13 -0.95 -8.68
C HIS A 33 -12.62 -0.82 -9.06
N GLY A 34 -13.23 -1.93 -9.49
CA GLY A 34 -14.66 -1.96 -9.84
C GLY A 34 -15.03 -1.09 -11.04
N LEU A 35 -14.06 -0.71 -11.89
CA LEU A 35 -14.32 0.12 -13.06
C LEU A 35 -15.34 -0.58 -13.99
N PRO A 36 -16.50 0.05 -14.28
CA PRO A 36 -17.50 -0.53 -15.18
C PRO A 36 -16.95 -0.76 -16.59
N ASP A 37 -17.51 -1.77 -17.29
CA ASP A 37 -17.25 -1.94 -18.71
C ASP A 37 -17.74 -0.71 -19.50
N PRO A 38 -17.06 -0.35 -20.60
CA PRO A 38 -17.47 0.78 -21.43
C PRO A 38 -18.80 0.51 -22.13
N ASP A 39 -19.62 1.55 -22.25
CA ASP A 39 -20.88 1.51 -23.01
C ASP A 39 -20.65 1.41 -24.53
N GLY A 40 -19.42 1.68 -25.00
CA GLY A 40 -19.03 1.49 -26.40
C GLY A 40 -17.52 1.65 -26.63
N GLU A 41 -17.08 1.31 -27.85
CA GLU A 41 -15.69 1.49 -28.29
C GLU A 41 -15.69 2.33 -29.58
N LEU A 42 -14.99 3.46 -29.57
CA LEU A 42 -14.85 4.37 -30.70
C LEU A 42 -13.46 4.25 -31.32
N SER A 43 -13.25 4.85 -32.49
CA SER A 43 -11.92 4.94 -33.11
C SER A 43 -10.87 5.63 -32.23
N SER A 44 -11.31 6.48 -31.30
CA SER A 44 -10.47 7.18 -30.31
C SER A 44 -10.31 6.43 -28.98
N GLY A 45 -10.99 5.30 -28.79
CA GLY A 45 -10.93 4.47 -27.58
C GLY A 45 -12.29 4.23 -26.89
N PRO A 46 -12.28 3.69 -25.66
CA PRO A 46 -13.49 3.29 -24.97
C PRO A 46 -14.26 4.52 -24.47
N ILE A 47 -15.58 4.43 -24.50
CA ILE A 47 -16.49 5.50 -24.08
C ILE A 47 -17.52 4.98 -23.09
N TRP A 48 -17.81 5.78 -22.08
CA TRP A 48 -18.87 5.57 -21.09
C TRP A 48 -19.89 6.70 -21.17
N ARG A 49 -21.15 6.38 -20.92
CA ARG A 49 -22.21 7.35 -20.65
C ARG A 49 -22.02 7.89 -19.24
N GLY A 50 -22.25 9.19 -19.04
CA GLY A 50 -22.18 9.83 -17.72
C GLY A 50 -23.04 9.09 -16.69
N THR A 51 -24.25 8.68 -17.06
CA THR A 51 -25.16 7.91 -16.20
C THR A 51 -24.61 6.57 -15.71
N THR A 52 -23.69 5.96 -16.47
CA THR A 52 -23.07 4.66 -16.13
C THR A 52 -21.86 4.85 -15.23
N ILE A 53 -21.00 5.84 -15.56
CA ILE A 53 -19.68 5.98 -14.92
C ILE A 53 -19.65 6.96 -13.75
N GLU A 54 -20.50 7.98 -13.73
CA GLU A 54 -20.51 9.00 -12.69
C GLU A 54 -20.77 8.44 -11.27
N PRO A 55 -21.72 7.50 -11.06
CA PRO A 55 -21.89 6.89 -9.73
C PRO A 55 -20.62 6.20 -9.23
N TRP A 56 -19.89 5.52 -10.12
CA TRP A 56 -18.61 4.90 -9.78
C TRP A 56 -17.52 5.94 -9.50
N ILE A 57 -17.44 7.01 -10.30
CA ILE A 57 -16.50 8.14 -10.06
C ILE A 57 -16.78 8.76 -8.69
N ASP A 58 -18.05 8.95 -8.33
CA ASP A 58 -18.46 9.52 -7.05
C ASP A 58 -18.00 8.62 -5.89
N VAL A 59 -18.25 7.30 -5.96
CA VAL A 59 -17.79 6.34 -4.94
C VAL A 59 -16.26 6.31 -4.82
N VAL A 60 -15.53 6.24 -5.94
CA VAL A 60 -14.05 6.21 -5.90
C VAL A 60 -13.48 7.51 -5.35
N ARG A 61 -14.12 8.65 -5.68
CA ARG A 61 -13.72 9.94 -5.11
C ARG A 61 -13.98 9.99 -3.63
N GLU A 62 -15.17 9.59 -3.17
CA GLU A 62 -15.50 9.53 -1.74
C GLU A 62 -14.55 8.61 -0.98
N GLN A 63 -14.21 7.45 -1.53
CA GLN A 63 -13.23 6.54 -0.93
C GLN A 63 -11.83 7.15 -0.82
N ARG A 64 -11.43 7.95 -1.81
CA ARG A 64 -10.10 8.59 -1.82
C ARG A 64 -10.04 9.83 -0.95
N ASP A 65 -11.13 10.59 -0.91
CA ASP A 65 -11.25 11.81 -0.11
C ASP A 65 -11.68 11.48 1.34
N ALA A 66 -12.07 10.23 1.62
CA ALA A 66 -12.29 9.74 2.96
C ALA A 66 -11.01 9.90 3.79
N PRO A 67 -11.12 10.33 5.06
CA PRO A 67 -9.96 10.42 5.92
C PRO A 67 -9.30 9.04 6.02
N ALA A 68 -8.03 8.98 5.63
CA ALA A 68 -7.22 7.78 5.78
C ALA A 68 -7.27 7.33 7.23
N GLN A 69 -7.49 6.04 7.44
CA GLN A 69 -7.64 5.48 8.78
C GLN A 69 -6.26 5.29 9.42
N PRO A 70 -6.12 5.56 10.74
CA PRO A 70 -4.88 5.29 11.45
C PRO A 70 -4.53 3.80 11.38
N ILE A 71 -3.23 3.49 11.38
CA ILE A 71 -2.77 2.10 11.47
C ILE A 71 -3.16 1.53 12.84
N SER A 72 -3.72 0.33 12.88
CA SER A 72 -3.95 -0.36 14.16
C SER A 72 -2.63 -0.82 14.78
N SER A 73 -2.56 -0.80 16.11
CA SER A 73 -1.38 -1.29 16.85
C SER A 73 -1.06 -2.75 16.55
N GLU A 74 -2.10 -3.57 16.33
CA GLU A 74 -1.91 -4.97 15.91
C GLU A 74 -1.17 -5.06 14.57
N LEU A 75 -1.55 -4.24 13.60
CA LEU A 75 -0.90 -4.20 12.29
C LEU A 75 0.54 -3.69 12.40
N ALA A 76 0.78 -2.66 13.23
CA ALA A 76 2.12 -2.15 13.50
C ALA A 76 3.02 -3.24 14.09
N LEU A 77 2.57 -3.94 15.14
CA LEU A 77 3.32 -5.04 15.76
C LEU A 77 3.53 -6.21 14.78
N LYS A 78 2.56 -6.49 13.90
CA LYS A 78 2.70 -7.48 12.83
C LYS A 78 3.80 -7.08 11.84
N ALA A 79 3.87 -5.81 11.45
CA ALA A 79 4.95 -5.28 10.60
C ALA A 79 6.32 -5.44 11.30
N GLY A 80 6.40 -5.09 12.59
CA GLY A 80 7.57 -5.29 13.43
C GLY A 80 8.09 -6.73 13.42
N ARG A 81 7.22 -7.70 13.74
CA ARG A 81 7.56 -9.14 13.73
C ARG A 81 8.01 -9.63 12.36
N ARG A 82 7.34 -9.22 11.28
CA ARG A 82 7.71 -9.62 9.91
C ARG A 82 9.10 -9.09 9.54
N MET A 83 9.42 -7.85 9.91
CA MET A 83 10.74 -7.27 9.63
C MET A 83 11.87 -7.87 10.49
N LEU A 84 11.59 -8.21 11.76
CA LEU A 84 12.53 -8.98 12.59
C LEU A 84 12.83 -10.35 11.97
N ARG A 85 11.83 -11.04 11.43
CA ARG A 85 12.02 -12.32 10.73
C ARG A 85 12.89 -12.16 9.49
N VAL A 86 12.66 -11.12 8.68
CA VAL A 86 13.50 -10.80 7.51
C VAL A 86 14.94 -10.53 7.95
N ALA A 87 15.14 -9.73 9.00
CA ALA A 87 16.46 -9.43 9.53
C ALA A 87 17.19 -10.69 10.02
N ALA A 88 16.51 -11.55 10.79
CA ALA A 88 17.07 -12.80 11.28
C ALA A 88 17.58 -13.68 10.13
N LEU A 89 16.77 -13.86 9.08
CA LEU A 89 17.14 -14.66 7.90
C LEU A 89 18.30 -14.06 7.10
N LEU A 90 18.45 -12.73 7.09
CA LEU A 90 19.58 -12.06 6.42
C LEU A 90 20.90 -12.16 7.19
N LEU A 91 20.85 -12.50 8.48
CA LEU A 91 22.01 -12.71 9.35
C LEU A 91 22.50 -14.17 9.34
N GLU A 92 21.75 -15.08 8.72
CA GLU A 92 22.14 -16.49 8.66
C GLU A 92 23.32 -16.76 7.74
N GLU A 93 24.15 -17.72 8.13
CA GLU A 93 25.26 -18.23 7.32
C GLU A 93 25.14 -19.77 7.23
N PRO A 94 24.77 -20.33 6.05
CA PRO A 94 24.38 -19.66 4.81
C PRO A 94 22.96 -19.08 4.84
N ILE A 95 22.72 -18.01 4.08
CA ILE A 95 21.38 -17.43 3.93
C ILE A 95 20.46 -18.44 3.24
N ARG A 96 19.37 -18.78 3.93
CA ARG A 96 18.33 -19.68 3.40
C ARG A 96 17.38 -18.93 2.48
N LEU A 97 17.78 -18.76 1.21
CA LEU A 97 17.07 -17.94 0.21
C LEU A 97 15.58 -18.26 0.08
N LYS A 98 15.15 -19.53 0.16
CA LYS A 98 13.73 -19.91 0.10
C LYS A 98 12.92 -19.29 1.24
N LEU A 99 13.45 -19.34 2.46
CA LEU A 99 12.79 -18.77 3.65
C LEU A 99 12.82 -17.24 3.60
N LEU A 100 13.92 -16.65 3.12
CA LEU A 100 14.04 -15.21 2.92
C LEU A 100 13.00 -14.70 1.91
N SER A 101 12.90 -15.34 0.74
CA SER A 101 11.91 -14.97 -0.28
C SER A 101 10.48 -15.06 0.24
N GLN A 102 10.17 -16.10 1.02
CA GLN A 102 8.87 -16.23 1.67
C GLN A 102 8.61 -15.08 2.67
N ALA A 103 9.55 -14.82 3.58
CA ALA A 103 9.42 -13.75 4.57
C ALA A 103 9.28 -12.36 3.92
N LEU A 104 10.00 -12.13 2.81
CA LEU A 104 9.87 -10.90 2.01
C LEU A 104 8.51 -10.77 1.34
N ALA A 105 7.97 -11.86 0.80
CA ALA A 105 6.63 -11.87 0.20
C ALA A 105 5.58 -11.54 1.26
N GLU A 106 5.61 -12.23 2.41
CA GLU A 106 4.73 -11.95 3.54
C GLU A 106 4.86 -10.49 4.00
N ALA A 107 6.07 -9.95 4.18
CA ALA A 107 6.25 -8.56 4.60
C ALA A 107 5.68 -7.55 3.57
N ARG A 108 5.81 -7.84 2.27
CA ARG A 108 5.29 -6.99 1.19
C ARG A 108 3.76 -6.96 1.11
N GLU A 109 3.05 -7.97 1.61
CA GLU A 109 1.58 -7.94 1.71
C GLU A 109 1.06 -6.78 2.56
N LEU A 110 1.88 -6.24 3.46
CA LEU A 110 1.49 -5.11 4.31
C LEU A 110 1.59 -3.76 3.61
N LEU A 111 2.35 -3.66 2.51
CA LEU A 111 2.62 -2.38 1.84
C LEU A 111 1.35 -1.64 1.41
N PRO A 112 0.35 -2.27 0.75
CA PRO A 112 -0.86 -1.57 0.33
C PRO A 112 -1.62 -0.94 1.51
N VAL A 113 -1.78 -1.71 2.60
CA VAL A 113 -2.51 -1.24 3.80
C VAL A 113 -1.80 -0.06 4.45
N VAL A 114 -0.47 -0.10 4.50
CA VAL A 114 0.36 0.95 5.11
C VAL A 114 0.43 2.19 4.21
N ASP A 115 0.44 2.01 2.89
CA ASP A 115 0.46 3.10 1.92
C ASP A 115 -0.88 3.88 1.94
N ASP A 116 -2.01 3.20 2.19
CA ASP A 116 -3.35 3.80 2.28
C ASP A 116 -3.71 4.38 3.66
N ALA A 117 -2.90 4.12 4.69
CA ALA A 117 -3.19 4.56 6.06
C ALA A 117 -2.96 6.07 6.31
N ALA A 118 -3.43 6.58 7.45
CA ALA A 118 -3.19 7.97 7.85
C ALA A 118 -1.69 8.30 7.96
N ASP A 119 -1.33 9.58 7.80
CA ASP A 119 0.01 10.08 8.10
C ASP A 119 0.13 10.55 9.55
N ASP A 120 -0.14 9.64 10.48
CA ASP A 120 0.11 9.83 11.91
C ASP A 120 1.52 9.32 12.30
N ARG A 121 1.89 9.43 13.60
CA ARG A 121 3.21 8.98 14.08
C ARG A 121 3.43 7.48 13.88
N LEU A 122 2.43 6.64 14.16
CA LEU A 122 2.54 5.20 14.05
C LEU A 122 2.62 4.77 12.58
N GLY A 123 1.79 5.37 11.72
CA GLY A 123 1.80 5.25 10.27
C GLY A 123 3.19 5.53 9.68
N ARG A 124 3.80 6.65 10.07
CA ARG A 124 5.17 7.00 9.64
C ARG A 124 6.22 6.00 10.12
N ALA A 125 6.17 5.58 11.38
CA ALA A 125 7.10 4.59 11.93
C ALA A 125 7.02 3.25 11.16
N VAL A 126 5.81 2.76 10.88
CA VAL A 126 5.59 1.54 10.09
C VAL A 126 6.06 1.71 8.64
N ARG A 127 5.77 2.84 7.99
CA ARG A 127 6.22 3.14 6.62
C ARG A 127 7.74 3.15 6.52
N GLN A 128 8.41 3.72 7.51
CA GLN A 128 9.85 3.82 7.56
C GLN A 128 10.47 2.42 7.77
N LEU A 129 9.95 1.65 8.73
CA LEU A 129 10.36 0.27 8.98
C LEU A 129 10.26 -0.62 7.72
N LEU A 130 9.18 -0.48 6.93
CA LEU A 130 8.96 -1.25 5.70
C LEU A 130 9.65 -0.67 4.46
N SER A 131 10.30 0.49 4.56
CA SER A 131 10.94 1.17 3.43
C SER A 131 11.94 0.32 2.63
N PRO A 132 12.72 -0.62 3.23
CA PRO A 132 13.65 -1.44 2.46
C PRO A 132 12.96 -2.33 1.42
N LEU A 133 11.71 -2.74 1.67
CA LEU A 133 10.96 -3.68 0.83
C LEU A 133 10.51 -3.08 -0.51
N ARG A 134 10.48 -1.75 -0.60
CA ARG A 134 10.05 -0.99 -1.80
C ARG A 134 11.12 -0.98 -2.90
N ALA A 135 12.37 -1.29 -2.58
CA ALA A 135 13.44 -1.39 -3.56
C ALA A 135 13.50 -2.81 -4.15
N SER A 136 13.21 -2.93 -5.45
CA SER A 136 13.29 -4.19 -6.21
C SER A 136 14.69 -4.36 -6.79
N GLY A 137 15.31 -5.52 -6.59
CA GLY A 137 16.48 -5.95 -7.37
C GLY A 137 17.22 -7.14 -6.78
N ASP A 138 17.35 -8.22 -7.56
CA ASP A 138 17.88 -9.54 -7.13
C ASP A 138 19.42 -9.69 -7.28
N ASP A 139 20.16 -8.60 -7.45
CA ASP A 139 21.64 -8.62 -7.55
C ASP A 139 22.31 -8.94 -6.19
N PRO A 140 23.34 -9.80 -6.11
CA PRO A 140 24.19 -9.96 -4.92
C PRO A 140 24.69 -8.66 -4.28
N GLY A 141 25.01 -7.63 -5.09
CA GLY A 141 25.33 -6.28 -4.61
C GLY A 141 24.15 -5.61 -3.92
N ASN A 142 22.94 -5.89 -4.38
CA ASN A 142 21.70 -5.49 -3.73
C ASN A 142 21.48 -6.23 -2.41
N LEU A 143 21.83 -7.51 -2.25
CA LEU A 143 21.59 -8.23 -0.99
C LEU A 143 22.37 -7.63 0.19
N ARG A 144 23.64 -7.26 -0.02
CA ARG A 144 24.43 -6.57 1.03
C ARG A 144 23.87 -5.20 1.37
N ARG A 145 23.51 -4.42 0.35
CA ARG A 145 22.86 -3.10 0.53
C ARG A 145 21.52 -3.23 1.23
N PHE A 146 20.72 -4.21 0.83
CA PHE A 146 19.41 -4.53 1.38
C PHE A 146 19.53 -4.93 2.84
N ARG A 147 20.46 -5.83 3.19
CA ARG A 147 20.77 -6.18 4.59
C ARG A 147 21.08 -4.95 5.44
N ARG A 148 21.95 -4.05 4.95
CA ARG A 148 22.29 -2.82 5.68
C ARG A 148 21.07 -1.93 5.90
N LYS A 149 20.21 -1.78 4.88
CA LYS A 149 18.96 -1.01 4.99
C LYS A 149 18.01 -1.63 6.01
N VAL A 150 17.76 -2.94 5.92
CA VAL A 150 16.90 -3.66 6.87
C VAL A 150 17.39 -3.43 8.30
N VAL A 151 18.68 -3.66 8.58
CA VAL A 151 19.25 -3.47 9.91
C VAL A 151 19.14 -2.02 10.39
N ALA A 152 19.37 -1.04 9.53
CA ALA A 152 19.23 0.37 9.90
C ALA A 152 17.79 0.73 10.31
N GLU A 153 16.79 0.21 9.60
CA GLU A 153 15.39 0.49 9.91
C GLU A 153 14.87 -0.28 11.12
N LEU A 154 15.56 -1.32 11.60
CA LEU A 154 15.20 -1.98 12.87
C LEU A 154 15.32 -1.03 14.07
N ALA A 155 16.09 0.05 13.97
CA ALA A 155 16.12 1.10 15.00
C ALA A 155 14.74 1.72 15.24
N GLN A 156 13.84 1.66 14.24
CA GLN A 156 12.46 2.15 14.37
C GLN A 156 11.56 1.21 15.18
N LEU A 157 12.01 0.00 15.53
CA LEU A 157 11.19 -0.96 16.27
C LEU A 157 10.89 -0.49 17.69
N GLU A 158 11.84 0.15 18.36
CA GLU A 158 11.63 0.70 19.71
C GLU A 158 10.50 1.73 19.70
N THR A 159 10.62 2.76 18.86
CA THR A 159 9.59 3.78 18.67
C THR A 159 8.24 3.19 18.24
N LEU A 160 8.24 2.19 17.35
CA LEU A 160 7.01 1.53 16.93
C LEU A 160 6.34 0.79 18.09
N VAL A 161 7.11 0.08 18.92
CA VAL A 161 6.58 -0.67 20.06
C VAL A 161 6.02 0.28 21.12
N GLU A 162 6.71 1.39 21.40
CA GLU A 162 6.20 2.44 22.31
C GLU A 162 4.87 3.01 21.82
N LEU A 163 4.81 3.46 20.56
CA LEU A 163 3.59 4.02 19.97
C LEU A 163 2.43 3.02 19.90
N ALA A 164 2.75 1.73 19.68
CA ALA A 164 1.75 0.67 19.66
C ALA A 164 1.23 0.36 21.08
N ALA A 165 2.10 0.42 22.09
CA ALA A 165 1.78 0.17 23.50
C ALA A 165 0.85 1.25 24.07
N ASP A 166 1.05 2.51 23.71
CA ASP A 166 0.17 3.64 24.10
C ASP A 166 -1.30 3.46 23.66
N SER A 167 -1.55 2.51 22.77
CA SER A 167 -2.86 2.22 22.18
C SER A 167 -3.41 0.85 22.60
N LEU A 168 -2.66 0.05 23.37
CA LEU A 168 -3.15 -1.20 23.94
C LEU A 168 -3.92 -0.89 25.23
N PRO A 169 -5.06 -1.55 25.50
CA PRO A 169 -5.64 -1.51 26.83
C PRO A 169 -4.60 -2.05 27.83
N GLU A 170 -4.51 -1.43 29.02
CA GLU A 170 -3.70 -1.95 30.12
C GLU A 170 -3.97 -3.45 30.23
N ALA A 171 -2.93 -4.27 30.11
CA ALA A 171 -3.07 -5.71 30.14
C ALA A 171 -3.91 -6.08 31.37
N ASP A 172 -5.01 -6.80 31.15
CA ASP A 172 -5.89 -7.28 32.21
C ASP A 172 -5.02 -7.80 33.35
N SER A 173 -5.21 -7.19 34.51
CA SER A 173 -4.65 -7.62 35.78
C SER A 173 -5.32 -8.95 36.14
N ALA A 174 -4.98 -10.02 35.42
CA ALA A 174 -5.36 -11.37 35.76
C ALA A 174 -4.50 -11.81 36.95
N SER A 175 -5.03 -11.50 38.14
CA SER A 175 -4.67 -12.13 39.41
C SER A 175 -5.08 -13.60 39.42
#